data_AF-A0A944KPV9-F1
#
_entry.id   AF-A0A944KPV9-F1
#
_cell.length_a   1.000
_cell.length_b   1.000
_cell.length_c   1.000
_cell.angle_alpha   90.00
_cell.angle_beta   90.00
_cell.angle_gamma   90.00
#
_symmetry.space_group_name_H-M   'P 1'
#
loop_
_entity.id
_entity.type
_entity.pdbx_description
1 polymer ?
#
loop_
_entity_poly.entity_id
_entity_poly.type
_entity_poly.pdbx_seq_one_letter_code
_entity_poly.pdbx_strand_id
1 'polypeptide(L)'
;MSGLHEPGRPDDAADRAEEAGAAHEASGADRADGSGGSIGSDGRDRPGDQAPRIPWPRAAPDDREVLDPAPPAPVPPPPPRTHKVLKSLLGAWALSACAPEETAAVEEHLTACAPCADEALRLRDAVGLLHTERSLDLDPLLRNRVLDGCLGRRPARIPVPGWATPYDAETARLDALLRDIGDSEWHAPVRLRWFAGTRATNRKTTVAGVIGHLMTVDGLVATALGLDDPSPGSRLRSNRGDPIGADAPATPAERTEAYWRGSHFPPTRTVREPWREQSHALVRTVSFAGRGVAELSVSYGDFALPLRDALLDRAFECWVHAGDIADAVDYPYEPPAAGHLNRMIDLAARMIPATLAARRRAGLAAPARGLVTAGSPGRSLHLEIEGAGGGDWYIALDSPAAVGSRDHEVAHVALDGVEFCQLASGHVPPEDAAAGQTGDREAIRDVLFAAASLSRM
;
A
#
# COMPACT_ATOMS: atom_id res chain seq x y z
N MET A 1 -60.93 26.43 7.91
CA MET A 1 -61.03 26.56 6.44
C MET A 1 -59.85 25.78 5.88
N SER A 2 -60.05 24.51 5.53
CA SER A 2 -60.35 24.04 4.15
C SER A 2 -59.11 24.19 3.26
N GLY A 3 -58.57 23.23 2.53
CA GLY A 3 -58.89 21.83 2.19
C GLY A 3 -57.66 21.28 1.43
N LEU A 4 -57.35 19.98 1.53
CA LEU A 4 -57.63 18.96 0.50
C LEU A 4 -56.94 19.22 -0.87
N HIS A 5 -55.93 18.40 -1.23
CA HIS A 5 -55.95 17.49 -2.41
C HIS A 5 -54.60 16.75 -2.61
N GLU A 6 -54.60 15.44 -2.33
CA GLU A 6 -53.98 14.41 -3.19
C GLU A 6 -54.88 14.21 -4.44
N PRO A 7 -54.55 13.45 -5.53
CA PRO A 7 -53.74 12.22 -5.56
C PRO A 7 -52.91 11.99 -6.86
N GLY A 8 -52.28 10.81 -7.00
CA GLY A 8 -52.03 10.22 -8.32
C GLY A 8 -50.89 9.20 -8.43
N ARG A 9 -51.21 7.92 -8.23
CA ARG A 9 -50.46 6.74 -8.72
C ARG A 9 -51.20 6.16 -9.94
N PRO A 10 -50.49 5.49 -10.86
CA PRO A 10 -50.78 4.06 -11.17
C PRO A 10 -49.45 3.27 -11.32
N ASP A 11 -49.26 2.01 -10.92
CA ASP A 11 -49.91 0.69 -11.14
C ASP A 11 -49.42 -0.10 -12.38
N ASP A 12 -49.24 -1.41 -12.12
CA ASP A 12 -49.10 -2.61 -12.97
C ASP A 12 -47.70 -3.05 -13.46
N ALA A 13 -47.11 -4.16 -12.97
CA ALA A 13 -47.42 -5.61 -13.14
C ALA A 13 -46.92 -6.14 -14.51
N ALA A 14 -46.41 -7.35 -14.74
CA ALA A 14 -45.95 -8.54 -14.02
C ALA A 14 -45.29 -9.45 -15.09
N ASP A 15 -44.35 -10.34 -14.75
CA ASP A 15 -44.43 -11.77 -15.16
C ASP A 15 -43.35 -12.67 -14.54
N ARG A 16 -43.74 -13.92 -14.32
CA ARG A 16 -43.06 -15.03 -13.61
C ARG A 16 -42.67 -16.16 -14.57
N ALA A 17 -41.68 -16.98 -14.16
CA ALA A 17 -41.64 -18.48 -14.16
C ALA A 17 -40.16 -18.94 -14.03
N GLU A 18 -39.70 -19.70 -13.01
CA GLU A 18 -39.84 -21.16 -12.73
C GLU A 18 -39.22 -22.04 -13.84
N GLU A 19 -38.45 -23.14 -13.65
CA GLU A 19 -38.13 -24.14 -12.60
C GLU A 19 -36.92 -25.00 -13.16
N ALA A 20 -35.89 -25.46 -12.43
CA ALA A 20 -35.72 -26.63 -11.54
C ALA A 20 -34.94 -27.87 -12.10
N GLY A 21 -34.01 -28.38 -11.28
CA GLY A 21 -33.55 -29.80 -11.15
C GLY A 21 -32.26 -30.24 -11.88
N ALA A 22 -31.40 -31.16 -11.40
CA ALA A 22 -31.22 -31.86 -10.12
C ALA A 22 -29.84 -32.57 -10.09
N ALA A 23 -29.46 -33.06 -8.90
CA ALA A 23 -28.23 -33.70 -8.38
C ALA A 23 -27.58 -34.90 -9.14
N HIS A 24 -26.30 -35.18 -8.81
CA HIS A 24 -25.85 -36.54 -8.45
C HIS A 24 -24.59 -36.56 -7.54
N GLU A 25 -24.63 -37.48 -6.57
CA GLU A 25 -23.69 -37.82 -5.47
C GLU A 25 -22.41 -38.59 -5.87
N ALA A 26 -21.39 -38.58 -4.98
CA ALA A 26 -20.67 -39.74 -4.40
C ALA A 26 -19.45 -39.24 -3.57
N SER A 27 -19.38 -39.37 -2.24
CA SER A 27 -18.99 -40.54 -1.42
C SER A 27 -17.53 -41.03 -1.58
N GLY A 28 -16.73 -40.95 -0.50
CA GLY A 28 -15.49 -41.72 -0.33
C GLY A 28 -14.68 -41.30 0.92
N ALA A 29 -14.67 -42.15 1.95
CA ALA A 29 -14.00 -42.00 3.24
C ALA A 29 -12.66 -42.76 3.30
N ASP A 30 -11.76 -42.37 4.22
CA ASP A 30 -10.86 -43.21 5.06
C ASP A 30 -9.92 -42.27 5.85
N ARG A 31 -9.91 -42.15 7.18
CA ARG A 31 -9.56 -43.06 8.30
C ARG A 31 -8.12 -43.61 8.31
N ALA A 32 -7.32 -43.09 9.24
CA ALA A 32 -6.37 -43.78 10.14
C ALA A 32 -5.78 -42.69 11.07
N ASP A 33 -6.02 -42.58 12.37
CA ASP A 33 -5.96 -43.50 13.51
C ASP A 33 -4.52 -43.83 13.97
N GLY A 34 -4.32 -43.73 15.30
CA GLY A 34 -3.07 -44.09 16.00
C GLY A 34 -2.49 -42.95 16.86
N SER A 35 -3.00 -42.72 18.08
CA SER A 35 -2.46 -43.29 19.35
C SER A 35 -1.02 -42.81 19.65
N GLY A 36 -0.69 -42.17 20.75
CA GLY A 36 -1.14 -42.36 22.13
C GLY A 36 0.11 -42.48 23.00
N GLY A 37 0.09 -41.96 24.24
CA GLY A 37 1.15 -42.24 25.22
C GLY A 37 1.61 -41.06 26.06
N SER A 38 0.78 -40.71 27.04
CA SER A 38 1.22 -40.07 28.30
C SER A 38 2.02 -41.08 29.13
N ILE A 39 3.05 -40.62 29.86
CA ILE A 39 3.29 -40.84 31.30
C ILE A 39 4.49 -39.96 31.69
N GLY A 40 4.31 -39.13 32.72
CA GLY A 40 5.36 -38.31 33.32
C GLY A 40 6.10 -39.02 34.45
N SER A 41 7.17 -38.37 34.94
CA SER A 41 7.55 -38.37 36.36
C SER A 41 8.61 -37.31 36.63
N ASP A 42 8.41 -36.60 37.74
CA ASP A 42 9.26 -35.59 38.36
C ASP A 42 10.70 -36.03 38.66
N GLY A 43 11.60 -35.03 38.72
CA GLY A 43 12.92 -35.15 39.33
C GLY A 43 13.73 -33.87 39.18
N ARG A 44 13.65 -32.97 40.16
CA ARG A 44 14.54 -31.80 40.30
C ARG A 44 15.86 -32.25 40.94
N ASP A 45 16.98 -31.97 40.28
CA ASP A 45 18.28 -31.72 40.89
C ASP A 45 19.08 -30.74 40.00
N ARG A 46 19.72 -29.74 40.62
CA ARG A 46 20.62 -28.73 40.04
C ARG A 46 21.82 -28.57 40.99
N PRO A 47 22.97 -27.98 40.59
CA PRO A 47 23.51 -27.77 39.25
C PRO A 47 24.98 -28.26 39.14
N GLY A 48 25.29 -29.09 38.14
CA GLY A 48 26.65 -29.50 37.82
C GLY A 48 27.10 -28.86 36.51
N ASP A 49 28.19 -28.12 36.59
CA ASP A 49 28.91 -27.40 35.53
C ASP A 49 29.06 -28.24 34.24
N GLN A 50 28.25 -27.97 33.21
CA GLN A 50 28.39 -28.55 31.88
C GLN A 50 28.28 -27.45 30.83
N ALA A 51 29.40 -27.22 30.14
CA ALA A 51 29.51 -26.35 28.98
C ALA A 51 28.50 -26.73 27.89
N PRO A 52 27.91 -25.75 27.16
CA PRO A 52 26.96 -26.04 26.10
C PRO A 52 27.62 -26.81 24.95
N ARG A 53 27.02 -27.96 24.58
CA ARG A 53 27.41 -28.83 23.45
C ARG A 53 27.04 -28.29 22.06
N ILE A 54 26.82 -26.98 21.94
CA ILE A 54 26.66 -26.31 20.65
C ILE A 54 27.73 -25.22 20.59
N PRO A 55 28.69 -25.29 19.66
CA PRO A 55 29.67 -24.23 19.48
C PRO A 55 28.97 -22.90 19.19
N TRP A 56 29.42 -21.83 19.84
CA TRP A 56 29.02 -20.47 19.49
C TRP A 56 29.24 -20.21 18.00
N PRO A 57 28.40 -19.40 17.33
CA PRO A 57 28.64 -18.97 15.97
C PRO A 57 30.06 -18.39 15.89
N ARG A 58 30.87 -18.93 14.97
CA ARG A 58 32.23 -18.43 14.74
C ARG A 58 32.15 -16.94 14.43
N ALA A 59 33.04 -16.16 15.04
CA ALA A 59 33.29 -14.78 14.61
C ALA A 59 33.61 -14.77 13.10
N ALA A 60 33.17 -13.71 12.42
CA ALA A 60 33.39 -13.51 10.99
C ALA A 60 34.89 -13.70 10.64
N PRO A 61 35.22 -14.34 9.50
CA PRO A 61 36.59 -14.71 9.17
C PRO A 61 37.41 -13.54 8.60
N ASP A 62 37.22 -12.32 9.11
CA ASP A 62 37.92 -11.12 8.59
C ASP A 62 39.06 -10.61 9.47
N ASP A 63 39.36 -11.25 10.62
CA ASP A 63 40.55 -10.94 11.43
C ASP A 63 41.65 -12.00 11.29
N ARG A 64 42.03 -12.30 10.05
CA ARG A 64 43.34 -12.89 9.76
C ARG A 64 44.19 -11.84 9.07
N GLU A 65 45.34 -11.54 9.67
CA GLU A 65 46.45 -10.92 8.95
C GLU A 65 46.59 -11.61 7.61
N VAL A 66 46.24 -10.88 6.55
CA VAL A 66 46.47 -11.30 5.18
C VAL A 66 47.99 -11.34 5.04
N LEU A 67 48.56 -12.52 5.18
CA LEU A 67 49.85 -12.80 4.59
C LEU A 67 49.61 -12.70 3.09
N ASP A 68 50.06 -11.59 2.50
CA ASP A 68 50.04 -11.38 1.07
C ASP A 68 50.56 -12.64 0.37
N PRO A 69 49.79 -13.24 -0.57
CA PRO A 69 50.30 -14.37 -1.33
C PRO A 69 51.58 -13.90 -2.04
N ALA A 70 52.65 -14.67 -1.86
CA ALA A 70 53.91 -14.41 -2.55
C ALA A 70 53.61 -14.19 -4.05
N PRO A 71 54.16 -13.12 -4.67
CA PRO A 71 53.87 -12.83 -6.06
C PRO A 71 54.20 -14.06 -6.91
N PRO A 72 53.32 -14.45 -7.86
CA PRO A 72 53.64 -15.54 -8.76
C PRO A 72 54.95 -15.19 -9.47
N ALA A 73 55.89 -16.15 -9.49
CA ALA A 73 57.11 -16.00 -10.23
C ALA A 73 56.77 -15.52 -11.65
N PRO A 74 57.49 -14.52 -12.20
CA PRO A 74 57.19 -13.98 -13.52
C PRO A 74 57.22 -15.13 -14.53
N VAL A 75 56.05 -15.49 -15.04
CA VAL A 75 55.93 -16.36 -16.20
C VAL A 75 56.62 -15.60 -17.33
N PRO A 76 57.63 -16.18 -18.00
CA PRO A 76 58.31 -15.50 -19.09
C PRO A 76 57.25 -15.04 -20.11
N PRO A 77 57.36 -13.82 -20.67
CA PRO A 77 56.38 -13.31 -21.60
C PRO A 77 56.21 -14.35 -22.72
N PRO A 78 54.97 -14.71 -23.08
CA PRO A 78 54.74 -15.63 -24.17
C PRO A 78 55.49 -15.11 -25.39
N PRO A 79 56.10 -16.00 -26.20
CA PRO A 79 56.84 -15.58 -27.37
C PRO A 79 55.94 -14.67 -28.24
N PRO A 80 56.51 -13.61 -28.85
CA PRO A 80 55.72 -12.67 -29.63
C PRO A 80 54.88 -13.44 -30.66
N ARG A 81 53.56 -13.20 -30.62
CA ARG A 81 52.63 -13.91 -31.50
C ARG A 81 53.03 -13.61 -32.93
N THR A 82 53.21 -14.67 -33.73
CA THR A 82 53.56 -14.49 -35.13
C THR A 82 52.43 -13.78 -35.87
N HIS A 83 52.78 -13.05 -36.94
CA HIS A 83 51.80 -12.40 -37.82
C HIS A 83 50.68 -13.36 -38.28
N LYS A 84 51.02 -14.63 -38.53
CA LYS A 84 50.04 -15.67 -38.92
C LYS A 84 48.99 -15.92 -37.84
N VAL A 85 49.39 -15.94 -36.56
CA VAL A 85 48.49 -16.12 -35.42
C VAL A 85 47.60 -14.89 -35.25
N LEU A 86 48.17 -13.69 -35.30
CA LEU A 86 47.41 -12.44 -35.16
C LEU A 86 46.41 -12.26 -36.31
N LYS A 87 46.80 -12.60 -37.55
CA LYS A 87 45.90 -12.63 -38.70
C LYS A 87 44.74 -13.63 -38.52
N SER A 88 44.99 -14.78 -37.91
CA SER A 88 43.93 -15.77 -37.65
C SER A 88 42.92 -15.32 -36.57
N LEU A 89 43.34 -14.42 -35.67
CA LEU A 89 42.48 -13.86 -34.62
C LEU A 89 41.56 -12.74 -35.12
N LEU A 90 41.78 -12.18 -36.32
CA LEU A 90 41.00 -11.04 -36.82
C LEU A 90 39.49 -11.30 -36.85
N GLY A 91 39.06 -12.54 -37.18
CA GLY A 91 37.65 -12.91 -37.16
C GLY A 91 37.05 -12.96 -35.76
N ALA A 92 37.76 -13.55 -34.79
CA ALA A 92 37.33 -13.59 -33.40
C ALA A 92 37.35 -12.19 -32.76
N TRP A 93 38.36 -11.38 -33.08
CA TRP A 93 38.45 -9.99 -32.66
C TRP A 93 37.32 -9.14 -33.24
N ALA A 94 36.96 -9.33 -34.51
CA ALA A 94 35.83 -8.63 -35.13
C ALA A 94 34.47 -8.97 -34.47
N LEU A 95 34.35 -10.16 -33.87
CA LEU A 95 33.18 -10.61 -33.10
C LEU A 95 33.25 -10.30 -31.60
N SER A 96 34.28 -9.57 -31.14
CA SER A 96 34.54 -9.32 -29.71
C SER A 96 34.65 -10.61 -28.87
N ALA A 97 35.19 -11.68 -29.47
CA ALA A 97 35.30 -13.01 -28.87
C ALA A 97 36.73 -13.39 -28.44
N CYS A 98 37.67 -12.44 -28.51
CA CYS A 98 39.05 -12.61 -28.05
C CYS A 98 39.18 -12.38 -26.54
N ALA A 99 40.12 -13.08 -25.89
CA ALA A 99 40.52 -12.75 -24.53
C ALA A 99 41.19 -11.35 -24.47
N PRO A 100 41.21 -10.65 -23.31
CA PRO A 100 41.78 -9.30 -23.21
C PRO A 100 43.23 -9.21 -23.74
N GLU A 101 44.06 -10.22 -23.49
CA GLU A 101 45.45 -10.27 -23.91
C GLU A 101 45.59 -10.53 -25.42
N GLU A 102 44.61 -11.16 -26.05
CA GLU A 102 44.54 -11.37 -27.50
C GLU A 102 44.09 -10.09 -28.20
N THR A 103 43.08 -9.41 -27.66
CA THR A 103 42.58 -8.14 -28.16
C THR A 103 43.68 -7.09 -28.20
N ALA A 104 44.42 -6.92 -27.11
CA ALA A 104 45.52 -5.95 -27.05
C ALA A 104 46.61 -6.25 -28.10
N ALA A 105 46.98 -7.51 -28.27
CA ALA A 105 48.01 -7.91 -29.24
C ALA A 105 47.54 -7.75 -30.70
N VAL A 106 46.25 -8.00 -30.98
CA VAL A 106 45.67 -7.75 -32.30
C VAL A 106 45.64 -6.25 -32.57
N GLU A 107 45.18 -5.42 -31.63
CA GLU A 107 45.13 -3.96 -31.80
C GLU A 107 46.51 -3.35 -32.05
N GLU A 108 47.51 -3.76 -31.27
CA GLU A 108 48.91 -3.36 -31.51
C GLU A 108 49.36 -3.76 -32.93
N HIS A 109 49.04 -4.99 -33.36
CA HIS A 109 49.36 -5.47 -34.70
C HIS A 109 48.70 -4.66 -35.83
N LEU A 110 47.44 -4.24 -35.65
CA LEU A 110 46.70 -3.46 -36.64
C LEU A 110 47.34 -2.08 -36.87
N THR A 111 48.00 -1.49 -35.86
CA THR A 111 48.74 -0.23 -36.03
C THR A 111 49.97 -0.37 -36.94
N ALA A 112 50.54 -1.58 -37.02
CA ALA A 112 51.79 -1.86 -37.74
C ALA A 112 51.59 -2.61 -39.07
N CYS A 113 50.37 -3.10 -39.37
CA CYS A 113 50.11 -3.92 -40.55
C CYS A 113 48.84 -3.48 -41.30
N ALA A 114 49.03 -2.61 -42.30
CA ALA A 114 47.93 -2.09 -43.12
C ALA A 114 47.04 -3.19 -43.77
N PRO A 115 47.58 -4.30 -44.33
CA PRO A 115 46.74 -5.37 -44.87
C PRO A 115 45.83 -6.05 -43.83
N CYS A 116 46.29 -6.18 -42.58
CA CYS A 116 45.47 -6.74 -41.51
C CYS A 116 44.47 -5.72 -40.97
N ALA A 117 44.80 -4.42 -40.98
CA ALA A 117 43.85 -3.35 -40.66
C ALA A 117 42.70 -3.28 -41.66
N ASP A 118 43.00 -3.36 -42.96
CA ASP A 118 41.99 -3.39 -44.02
C ASP A 118 41.07 -4.61 -43.90
N GLU A 119 41.64 -5.79 -43.61
CA GLU A 119 40.87 -7.01 -43.40
C GLU A 119 40.03 -6.93 -42.11
N ALA A 120 40.57 -6.37 -41.04
CA ALA A 120 39.84 -6.16 -39.78
C ALA A 120 38.64 -5.23 -39.96
N LEU A 121 38.77 -4.17 -40.76
CA LEU A 121 37.66 -3.28 -41.13
C LEU A 121 36.59 -4.03 -41.91
N ARG A 122 36.98 -4.78 -42.95
CA ARG A 122 36.03 -5.60 -43.74
C ARG A 122 35.29 -6.62 -42.90
N LEU A 123 35.99 -7.28 -41.97
CA LEU A 123 35.38 -8.25 -41.06
C LEU A 123 34.41 -7.57 -40.10
N ARG A 124 34.72 -6.38 -39.57
CA ARG A 124 33.77 -5.61 -38.74
C ARG A 124 32.54 -5.16 -39.53
N ASP A 125 32.72 -4.71 -40.76
CA ASP A 125 31.60 -4.35 -41.65
C ASP A 125 30.71 -5.57 -41.91
N ALA A 126 31.30 -6.75 -42.15
CA ALA A 126 30.58 -8.00 -42.35
C ALA A 126 29.85 -8.48 -41.08
N VAL A 127 30.44 -8.31 -39.89
CA VAL A 127 29.76 -8.59 -38.61
C VAL A 127 28.52 -7.72 -38.44
N GLY A 128 28.56 -6.46 -38.89
CA GLY A 128 27.40 -5.58 -38.91
C GLY A 128 26.23 -6.13 -39.74
N LEU A 129 26.52 -6.86 -40.82
CA LEU A 129 25.50 -7.51 -41.67
C LEU A 129 24.96 -8.83 -41.08
N LEU A 130 25.69 -9.46 -40.16
CA LEU A 130 25.29 -10.68 -39.46
C LEU A 130 24.49 -10.40 -38.19
N HIS A 131 24.46 -9.16 -37.73
CA HIS A 131 23.70 -8.78 -36.53
C HIS A 131 22.21 -8.70 -36.87
N THR A 132 21.44 -9.69 -36.42
CA THR A 132 19.97 -9.60 -36.38
C THR A 132 19.61 -8.40 -35.51
N GLU A 133 18.76 -7.51 -36.01
CA GLU A 133 18.23 -6.36 -35.26
C GLU A 133 17.72 -6.83 -33.90
N ARG A 134 18.51 -6.60 -32.85
CA ARG A 134 18.04 -6.77 -31.48
C ARG A 134 17.26 -5.52 -31.13
N SER A 135 16.07 -5.69 -30.55
CA SER A 135 15.33 -4.56 -30.01
C SER A 135 16.22 -3.78 -29.05
N LEU A 136 16.27 -2.45 -29.24
CA LEU A 136 16.95 -1.51 -28.35
C LEU A 136 16.09 -1.21 -27.10
N ASP A 137 14.91 -1.81 -27.00
CA ASP A 137 14.05 -1.64 -25.84
C ASP A 137 14.71 -2.27 -24.63
N LEU A 138 15.04 -1.42 -23.65
CA LEU A 138 15.50 -1.87 -22.35
C LEU A 138 14.36 -2.63 -21.67
N ASP A 139 14.71 -3.68 -20.94
CA ASP A 139 13.78 -4.36 -20.04
C ASP A 139 13.09 -3.30 -19.16
N PRO A 140 11.74 -3.19 -19.15
CA PRO A 140 11.02 -2.21 -18.35
C PRO A 140 11.38 -2.25 -16.85
N LEU A 141 11.82 -3.42 -16.35
CA LEU A 141 12.25 -3.62 -14.97
C LEU A 141 13.72 -3.25 -14.73
N LEU A 142 14.50 -2.94 -15.77
CA LEU A 142 15.91 -2.57 -15.64
C LEU A 142 16.08 -1.36 -14.72
N ARG A 143 15.25 -0.33 -14.90
CA ARG A 143 15.30 0.87 -14.04
C ARG A 143 15.11 0.50 -12.57
N ASN A 144 14.11 -0.32 -12.26
CA ASN A 144 13.81 -0.75 -10.89
C ASN A 144 14.96 -1.56 -10.31
N ARG A 145 15.48 -2.55 -11.05
CA ARG A 145 16.64 -3.36 -10.62
C ARG A 145 17.90 -2.50 -10.37
N VAL A 146 18.14 -1.50 -11.21
CA VAL A 146 19.26 -0.56 -11.04
C VAL A 146 19.06 0.30 -9.79
N LEU A 147 17.86 0.85 -9.59
CA LEU A 147 17.54 1.65 -8.41
C LEU A 147 17.64 0.82 -7.13
N ASP A 148 17.09 -0.40 -7.11
CA ASP A 148 17.19 -1.33 -5.98
C ASP A 148 18.65 -1.65 -5.67
N GLY A 149 19.46 -1.96 -6.70
CA GLY A 149 20.89 -2.18 -6.53
C GLY A 149 21.62 -0.96 -5.98
N CYS A 150 21.25 0.25 -6.40
CA CYS A 150 21.82 1.50 -5.89
C CYS A 150 21.41 1.77 -4.43
N LEU A 151 20.14 1.59 -4.09
CA LEU A 151 19.61 1.81 -2.74
C LEU A 151 20.13 0.75 -1.75
N GLY A 152 20.33 -0.50 -2.20
CA GLY A 152 20.97 -1.55 -1.41
C GLY A 152 22.43 -1.25 -1.09
N ARG A 153 23.18 -0.67 -2.05
CA ARG A 153 24.58 -0.25 -1.84
C ARG A 153 24.69 1.02 -0.99
N ARG A 154 23.74 1.94 -1.09
CA ARG A 154 23.74 3.21 -0.37
C ARG A 154 22.39 3.41 0.33
N PRO A 155 22.17 2.75 1.48
CA PRO A 155 20.93 2.91 2.22
C PRO A 155 20.74 4.36 2.69
N ALA A 156 19.48 4.77 2.82
CA ALA A 156 19.16 6.07 3.39
C ALA A 156 19.73 6.17 4.80
N ARG A 157 20.43 7.27 5.10
CA ARG A 157 20.96 7.52 6.45
C ARG A 157 19.84 7.55 7.50
N ILE A 158 18.66 8.00 7.09
CA ILE A 158 17.46 8.12 7.91
C ILE A 158 16.33 7.52 7.09
N PRO A 159 15.97 6.24 7.30
CA PRO A 159 14.91 5.61 6.56
C PRO A 159 13.54 6.07 7.05
N VAL A 160 12.57 6.11 6.14
CA VAL A 160 11.15 6.28 6.50
C VAL A 160 10.71 5.05 7.30
N PRO A 161 10.01 5.19 8.44
CA PRO A 161 9.50 4.06 9.18
C PRO A 161 8.56 3.22 8.32
N GLY A 162 8.67 1.89 8.40
CA GLY A 162 7.90 1.00 7.51
C GLY A 162 6.39 1.20 7.57
N TRP A 163 5.84 1.62 8.71
CA TRP A 163 4.41 1.93 8.88
C TRP A 163 3.98 3.26 8.23
N ALA A 164 4.91 4.17 7.96
CA ALA A 164 4.67 5.45 7.28
C ALA A 164 4.90 5.37 5.75
N THR A 165 5.51 4.29 5.25
CA THR A 165 5.81 4.10 3.82
C THR A 165 4.58 4.21 2.90
N PRO A 166 3.39 3.67 3.25
CA PRO A 166 2.20 3.87 2.42
C PRO A 166 1.83 5.35 2.25
N TYR A 167 1.88 6.14 3.32
CA TYR A 167 1.58 7.56 3.26
C TYR A 167 2.59 8.34 2.39
N ASP A 168 3.89 8.07 2.56
CA ASP A 168 4.94 8.66 1.73
C ASP A 168 4.77 8.32 0.24
N ALA A 169 4.44 7.06 -0.06
CA ALA A 169 4.22 6.60 -1.43
C ALA A 169 2.97 7.24 -2.07
N GLU A 170 1.81 7.22 -1.41
CA GLU A 170 0.58 7.73 -2.01
C GLU A 170 0.60 9.26 -2.17
N THR A 171 1.19 10.00 -1.22
CA THR A 171 1.38 11.45 -1.38
C THR A 171 2.37 11.79 -2.50
N ALA A 172 3.43 11.01 -2.68
CA ALA A 172 4.35 11.18 -3.81
C ALA A 172 3.70 10.88 -5.17
N ARG A 173 2.83 9.86 -5.23
CA ARG A 173 2.07 9.50 -6.44
C ARG A 173 1.05 10.58 -6.80
N LEU A 174 0.30 11.09 -5.82
CA LEU A 174 -0.61 12.21 -6.04
C LEU A 174 0.16 13.47 -6.46
N ASP A 175 1.30 13.78 -5.84
CA ASP A 175 2.10 14.95 -6.26
C ASP A 175 2.65 14.80 -7.68
N ALA A 176 2.90 13.58 -8.18
CA ALA A 176 3.26 13.35 -9.57
C ALA A 176 2.09 13.71 -10.51
N LEU A 177 0.88 13.21 -10.24
CA LEU A 177 -0.33 13.59 -10.98
C LEU A 177 -0.51 15.12 -10.99
N LEU A 178 -0.42 15.77 -9.82
CA LEU A 178 -0.64 17.21 -9.69
C LEU A 178 0.41 18.08 -10.39
N ARG A 179 1.59 17.53 -10.70
CA ARG A 179 2.60 18.22 -11.52
C ARG A 179 2.24 18.19 -13.00
N ASP A 180 1.64 17.11 -13.46
CA ASP A 180 1.35 16.85 -14.87
C ASP A 180 0.11 17.60 -15.37
N ILE A 181 -0.85 17.88 -14.48
CA ILE A 181 -2.06 18.65 -14.82
C ILE A 181 -1.79 20.16 -14.98
N GLY A 182 -2.49 20.77 -15.93
CA GLY A 182 -2.50 22.19 -16.24
C GLY A 182 -3.37 23.02 -15.29
N ASP A 183 -3.20 24.34 -15.35
CA ASP A 183 -3.80 25.26 -14.36
C ASP A 183 -5.33 25.27 -14.38
N SER A 184 -5.97 25.04 -15.53
CA SER A 184 -7.44 24.95 -15.63
C SER A 184 -8.02 23.71 -14.95
N GLU A 185 -7.28 22.61 -14.92
CA GLU A 185 -7.73 21.33 -14.37
C GLU A 185 -7.82 21.36 -12.83
N TRP A 186 -7.15 22.32 -12.18
CA TRP A 186 -7.34 22.59 -10.74
C TRP A 186 -8.76 23.02 -10.37
N HIS A 187 -9.55 23.45 -11.36
CA HIS A 187 -10.95 23.81 -11.23
C HIS A 187 -11.91 22.74 -11.77
N ALA A 188 -11.39 21.60 -12.24
CA ALA A 188 -12.23 20.49 -12.66
C ALA A 188 -13.14 20.04 -11.50
N PRO A 189 -14.43 19.78 -11.77
CA PRO A 189 -15.40 19.45 -10.73
C PRO A 189 -15.15 18.04 -10.20
N VAL A 190 -15.03 17.92 -8.88
CA VAL A 190 -14.92 16.63 -8.18
C VAL A 190 -16.14 16.44 -7.28
N ARG A 191 -16.60 15.20 -7.16
CA ARG A 191 -17.67 14.83 -6.23
C ARG A 191 -17.14 13.84 -5.21
N LEU A 192 -16.84 14.35 -4.02
CA LEU A 192 -16.51 13.53 -2.86
C LEU A 192 -17.73 12.73 -2.44
N ARG A 193 -17.55 11.46 -2.10
CA ARG A 193 -18.60 10.51 -1.72
C ARG A 193 -18.25 9.87 -0.38
N TRP A 194 -19.28 9.58 0.41
CA TRP A 194 -19.16 8.81 1.65
C TRP A 194 -20.52 8.26 2.03
N PHE A 195 -20.57 7.34 2.99
CA PHE A 195 -21.77 6.69 3.46
C PHE A 195 -22.20 7.25 4.83
N ALA A 196 -23.39 7.83 4.90
CA ALA A 196 -23.92 8.45 6.12
C ALA A 196 -25.16 7.71 6.62
N GLY A 197 -25.00 6.93 7.69
CA GLY A 197 -26.07 6.20 8.34
C GLY A 197 -26.61 5.04 7.50
N THR A 198 -27.51 5.35 6.55
CA THR A 198 -28.16 4.37 5.67
C THR A 198 -28.09 4.73 4.19
N ARG A 199 -27.43 5.85 3.83
CA ARG A 199 -27.42 6.32 2.44
C ARG A 199 -26.06 6.87 2.03
N ALA A 200 -25.75 6.67 0.74
CA ALA A 200 -24.68 7.40 0.08
C ALA A 200 -24.95 8.92 0.15
N THR A 201 -23.91 9.67 0.45
CA THR A 201 -23.89 11.13 0.51
C THR A 201 -22.73 11.64 -0.33
N ASN A 202 -22.83 12.88 -0.81
CA ASN A 202 -21.77 13.48 -1.60
C ASN A 202 -21.69 14.99 -1.41
N ARG A 203 -20.52 15.53 -1.77
CA ARG A 203 -20.22 16.96 -1.77
C ARG A 203 -19.49 17.33 -3.04
N LYS A 204 -19.99 18.35 -3.75
CA LYS A 204 -19.29 18.93 -4.91
C LYS A 204 -18.17 19.85 -4.44
N THR A 205 -17.03 19.74 -5.09
CA THR A 205 -15.83 20.57 -4.91
C THR A 205 -15.05 20.62 -6.23
N THR A 206 -13.79 21.07 -6.19
CA THR A 206 -12.85 21.01 -7.32
C THR A 206 -11.60 20.24 -6.95
N VAL A 207 -10.73 19.92 -7.92
CA VAL A 207 -9.40 19.33 -7.66
C VAL A 207 -8.64 20.11 -6.57
N ALA A 208 -8.57 21.44 -6.66
CA ALA A 208 -7.94 22.27 -5.63
C ALA A 208 -8.65 22.16 -4.26
N GLY A 209 -9.98 22.02 -4.27
CA GLY A 209 -10.76 21.80 -3.06
C GLY A 209 -10.51 20.45 -2.39
N VAL A 210 -10.23 19.39 -3.17
CA VAL A 210 -9.82 18.07 -2.66
C VAL A 210 -8.44 18.14 -2.01
N ILE A 211 -7.47 18.82 -2.62
CA ILE A 211 -6.14 19.01 -2.00
C ILE A 211 -6.24 19.82 -0.71
N GLY A 212 -7.10 20.84 -0.70
CA GLY A 212 -7.43 21.59 0.52
C GLY A 212 -8.03 20.70 1.61
N HIS A 213 -8.97 19.82 1.25
CA HIS A 213 -9.53 18.81 2.15
C HIS A 213 -8.42 17.91 2.74
N LEU A 214 -7.62 17.25 1.91
CA LEU A 214 -6.53 16.38 2.35
C LEU A 214 -5.58 17.09 3.31
N MET A 215 -5.11 18.29 2.95
CA MET A 215 -4.21 19.12 3.78
C MET A 215 -4.82 19.43 5.15
N THR A 216 -6.12 19.76 5.19
CA THR A 216 -6.78 20.13 6.45
C THR A 216 -6.98 18.94 7.37
N VAL A 217 -7.29 17.77 6.83
CA VAL A 217 -7.47 16.54 7.63
C VAL A 217 -6.11 15.98 8.06
N ASP A 218 -5.08 16.04 7.22
CA ASP A 218 -3.68 15.73 7.60
C ASP A 218 -3.17 16.64 8.73
N GLY A 219 -3.79 17.81 8.91
CA GLY A 219 -3.56 18.69 10.04
C GLY A 219 -3.85 18.06 11.41
N LEU A 220 -4.70 17.02 11.48
CA LEU A 220 -4.90 16.23 12.70
C LEU A 220 -3.60 15.51 13.11
N VAL A 221 -2.93 14.91 12.13
CA VAL A 221 -1.64 14.24 12.32
C VAL A 221 -0.54 15.25 12.64
N ALA A 222 -0.52 16.39 11.92
CA ALA A 222 0.43 17.47 12.18
C ALA A 222 0.33 17.97 13.63
N THR A 223 -0.89 18.24 14.09
CA THR A 223 -1.15 18.72 15.46
C THR A 223 -0.73 17.70 16.50
N ALA A 224 -1.03 16.41 16.28
CA ALA A 224 -0.59 15.34 17.18
C ALA A 224 0.94 15.30 17.29
N LEU A 225 1.67 15.50 16.18
CA LEU A 225 3.12 15.59 16.14
C LEU A 225 3.71 16.91 16.67
N GLY A 226 2.87 17.85 17.12
CA GLY A 226 3.30 19.17 17.59
C GLY A 226 3.76 20.11 16.47
N LEU A 227 3.37 19.85 15.23
CA LEU A 227 3.58 20.74 14.08
C LEU A 227 2.44 21.74 13.97
N ASP A 228 2.69 22.84 13.26
CA ASP A 228 1.66 23.85 12.98
C ASP A 228 0.48 23.24 12.19
N ASP A 229 -0.74 23.52 12.63
CA ASP A 229 -1.94 23.21 11.86
C ASP A 229 -2.05 24.21 10.69
N PRO A 230 -2.08 23.75 9.42
CA PRO A 230 -2.19 24.64 8.25
C PRO A 230 -3.59 25.26 8.08
N SER A 231 -4.57 24.89 8.92
CA SER A 231 -5.91 25.47 8.83
C SER A 231 -5.87 27.02 8.89
N PRO A 232 -6.63 27.75 8.05
CA PRO A 232 -6.58 29.22 7.97
C PRO A 232 -6.80 29.93 9.31
N GLY A 233 -7.50 29.29 10.25
CA GLY A 233 -7.75 29.78 11.60
C GLY A 233 -6.64 29.52 12.62
N SER A 234 -5.68 28.63 12.33
CA SER A 234 -4.59 28.25 13.23
C SER A 234 -3.47 29.30 13.26
N ARG A 235 -3.06 29.85 12.11
CA ARG A 235 -2.00 30.87 12.00
C ARG A 235 -2.35 32.22 12.67
N LEU A 236 -3.63 32.53 12.82
CA LEU A 236 -4.10 33.70 13.58
C LEU A 236 -4.08 33.47 15.10
N ARG A 237 -4.03 32.21 15.55
CA ARG A 237 -4.09 31.83 16.97
C ARG A 237 -2.72 31.52 17.57
N SER A 238 -1.72 31.14 16.77
CA SER A 238 -0.36 30.81 17.26
C SER A 238 0.45 32.01 17.77
N ASN A 239 0.01 33.25 17.54
CA ASN A 239 0.70 34.47 18.01
C ASN A 239 0.26 34.95 19.41
N ARG A 240 -0.67 34.25 20.06
CA ARG A 240 -0.94 34.39 21.49
C ARG A 240 -0.82 32.99 22.07
N GLY A 241 -0.06 32.82 23.15
CA GLY A 241 0.12 31.54 23.84
C GLY A 241 -1.17 31.03 24.52
N ASP A 242 -2.31 31.19 23.88
CA ASP A 242 -3.56 30.55 24.27
C ASP A 242 -3.45 29.07 23.90
N PRO A 243 -3.72 28.14 24.85
CA PRO A 243 -3.84 26.73 24.51
C PRO A 243 -4.86 26.57 23.38
N ILE A 244 -4.62 25.61 22.47
CA ILE A 244 -5.53 25.26 21.37
C ILE A 244 -6.97 25.29 21.93
N GLY A 245 -7.72 26.33 21.56
CA GLY A 245 -8.99 26.62 22.20
C GLY A 245 -9.97 25.48 21.99
N ALA A 246 -10.85 25.25 22.96
CA ALA A 246 -11.90 24.24 22.94
C ALA A 246 -12.89 24.33 21.74
N ASP A 247 -12.74 25.35 20.87
CA ASP A 247 -13.56 25.65 19.70
C ASP A 247 -12.86 25.35 18.35
N ALA A 248 -11.69 24.69 18.33
CA ALA A 248 -11.08 24.27 17.06
C ALA A 248 -11.90 23.16 16.40
N PRO A 249 -12.18 23.22 15.07
CA PRO A 249 -12.82 22.13 14.35
C PRO A 249 -12.10 20.80 14.62
N ALA A 250 -12.81 19.86 15.23
CA ALA A 250 -12.20 18.66 15.79
C ALA A 250 -12.33 17.46 14.84
N THR A 251 -13.40 17.42 14.05
CA THR A 251 -13.66 16.32 13.09
C THR A 251 -13.10 16.65 11.70
N PRO A 252 -12.76 15.62 10.88
CA PRO A 252 -12.39 15.81 9.47
C PRO A 252 -13.40 16.69 8.69
N ALA A 253 -14.70 16.38 8.80
CA ALA A 253 -15.77 17.12 8.15
C ALA A 253 -15.82 18.61 8.56
N GLU A 254 -15.72 18.92 9.86
CA GLU A 254 -15.73 20.31 10.33
C GLU A 254 -14.50 21.09 9.84
N ARG A 255 -13.32 20.45 9.82
CA ARG A 255 -12.06 21.05 9.35
C ARG A 255 -12.13 21.38 7.86
N THR A 256 -12.58 20.41 7.06
CA THR A 256 -12.79 20.56 5.62
C THR A 256 -13.76 21.69 5.31
N GLU A 257 -14.93 21.69 5.96
CA GLU A 257 -15.96 22.70 5.73
C GLU A 257 -15.54 24.09 6.24
N ALA A 258 -14.77 24.17 7.33
CA ALA A 258 -14.18 25.43 7.79
C ALA A 258 -13.17 25.99 6.77
N TYR A 259 -12.35 25.14 6.17
CA TYR A 259 -11.40 25.53 5.13
C TYR A 259 -12.10 26.06 3.87
N TRP A 260 -13.09 25.34 3.36
CA TRP A 260 -13.84 25.77 2.18
C TRP A 260 -14.62 27.06 2.44
N ARG A 261 -15.23 27.23 3.62
CA ARG A 261 -15.90 28.50 3.99
C ARG A 261 -14.95 29.68 4.16
N GLY A 262 -13.73 29.43 4.64
CA GLY A 262 -12.71 30.48 4.84
C GLY A 262 -12.08 31.00 3.55
N SER A 263 -12.23 30.26 2.44
CA SER A 263 -11.66 30.60 1.15
C SER A 263 -12.51 31.67 0.45
N HIS A 264 -12.02 32.92 0.42
CA HIS A 264 -12.72 34.05 -0.22
C HIS A 264 -12.81 33.91 -1.75
N PHE A 265 -11.84 33.20 -2.34
CA PHE A 265 -11.80 32.84 -3.75
C PHE A 265 -11.68 31.31 -3.87
N PRO A 266 -12.18 30.71 -4.97
CA PRO A 266 -11.95 29.29 -5.22
C PRO A 266 -10.45 28.95 -5.14
N PRO A 267 -10.06 27.90 -4.38
CA PRO A 267 -8.69 27.44 -4.35
C PRO A 267 -8.18 27.15 -5.77
N THR A 268 -6.90 27.44 -6.00
CA THR A 268 -6.20 27.21 -7.28
C THR A 268 -5.02 26.26 -7.05
N ARG A 269 -4.18 26.05 -8.06
CA ARG A 269 -2.89 25.36 -7.96
C ARG A 269 -2.01 25.79 -6.78
N THR A 270 -2.19 27.00 -6.25
CA THR A 270 -1.44 27.50 -5.09
C THR A 270 -1.57 26.64 -3.83
N VAL A 271 -2.59 25.79 -3.73
CA VAL A 271 -2.77 24.84 -2.61
C VAL A 271 -1.74 23.70 -2.62
N ARG A 272 -1.12 23.41 -3.78
CA ARG A 272 -0.19 22.28 -3.95
C ARG A 272 1.04 22.39 -3.05
N GLU A 273 1.71 23.54 -3.04
CA GLU A 273 2.98 23.69 -2.32
C GLU A 273 2.78 23.56 -0.80
N PRO A 274 1.81 24.23 -0.16
CA PRO A 274 1.55 24.04 1.27
C PRO A 274 1.17 22.61 1.64
N TRP A 275 0.35 21.94 0.83
CA TRP A 275 0.00 20.52 1.04
C TRP A 275 1.26 19.64 0.98
N ARG A 276 2.07 19.81 -0.06
CA ARG A 276 3.31 19.06 -0.26
C ARG A 276 4.33 19.28 0.86
N GLU A 277 4.52 20.53 1.27
CA GLU A 277 5.38 20.89 2.40
C GLU A 277 4.91 20.20 3.70
N GLN A 278 3.60 20.17 3.95
CA GLN A 278 3.02 19.47 5.09
C GLN A 278 3.28 17.96 5.02
N SER A 279 2.99 17.30 3.90
CA SER A 279 3.23 15.86 3.74
C SER A 279 4.69 15.51 3.98
N HIS A 280 5.62 16.30 3.44
CA HIS A 280 7.05 16.16 3.70
C HIS A 280 7.43 16.39 5.16
N ALA A 281 6.84 17.39 5.82
CA ALA A 281 7.09 17.67 7.23
C ALA A 281 6.63 16.51 8.12
N LEU A 282 5.49 15.88 7.80
CA LEU A 282 4.98 14.70 8.51
C LEU A 282 5.95 13.53 8.37
N VAL A 283 6.31 13.15 7.13
CA VAL A 283 7.23 12.03 6.85
C VAL A 283 8.60 12.27 7.50
N ARG A 284 9.13 13.49 7.38
CA ARG A 284 10.39 13.88 8.02
C ARG A 284 10.28 13.73 9.54
N THR A 285 9.26 14.30 10.16
CA THR A 285 9.11 14.29 11.62
C THR A 285 9.07 12.86 12.17
N VAL A 286 8.28 11.98 11.56
CA VAL A 286 8.20 10.58 12.02
C VAL A 286 9.48 9.79 11.76
N SER A 287 10.26 10.15 10.73
CA SER A 287 11.54 9.50 10.43
C SER A 287 12.64 9.84 11.43
N PHE A 288 12.55 10.99 12.10
CA PHE A 288 13.48 11.39 13.18
C PHE A 288 12.96 11.07 14.58
N ALA A 289 11.69 10.66 14.71
CA ALA A 289 11.07 10.41 16.00
C ALA A 289 11.46 9.05 16.60
N GLY A 290 11.41 8.95 17.94
CA GLY A 290 11.74 7.73 18.67
C GLY A 290 10.70 6.63 18.55
N ARG A 291 11.03 5.42 19.05
CA ARG A 291 10.20 4.19 18.92
C ARG A 291 8.76 4.33 19.44
N GLY A 292 8.48 5.25 20.37
CA GLY A 292 7.14 5.45 20.94
C GLY A 292 6.20 6.32 20.11
N VAL A 293 6.68 7.00 19.06
CA VAL A 293 5.86 7.94 18.28
C VAL A 293 4.69 7.24 17.58
N ALA A 294 4.86 5.97 17.20
CA ALA A 294 3.85 5.19 16.49
C ALA A 294 2.55 4.98 17.31
N GLU A 295 2.65 5.03 18.65
CA GLU A 295 1.51 4.85 19.57
C GLU A 295 0.83 6.16 19.96
N LEU A 296 1.36 7.30 19.49
CA LEU A 296 0.79 8.60 19.80
C LEU A 296 -0.67 8.67 19.32
N SER A 297 -1.59 9.07 20.20
CA SER A 297 -3.01 9.14 19.87
C SER A 297 -3.30 10.33 18.97
N VAL A 298 -3.94 10.08 17.82
CA VAL A 298 -4.46 11.08 16.88
C VAL A 298 -5.98 11.07 16.98
N SER A 299 -6.56 12.19 17.44
CA SER A 299 -8.01 12.34 17.56
C SER A 299 -8.64 12.69 16.21
N TYR A 300 -9.73 12.02 15.87
CA TYR A 300 -10.62 12.30 14.74
C TYR A 300 -11.96 12.91 15.21
N GLY A 301 -12.05 13.32 16.48
CA GLY A 301 -13.28 13.74 17.14
C GLY A 301 -13.91 12.56 17.88
N ASP A 302 -14.76 11.79 17.18
CA ASP A 302 -15.55 10.71 17.79
C ASP A 302 -14.73 9.45 18.14
N PHE A 303 -13.54 9.32 17.56
CA PHE A 303 -12.61 8.24 17.81
C PHE A 303 -11.16 8.73 17.72
N ALA A 304 -10.23 7.86 18.10
CA ALA A 304 -8.81 8.13 17.96
C ALA A 304 -8.09 6.89 17.41
N LEU A 305 -7.02 7.14 16.65
CA LEU A 305 -6.12 6.10 16.13
C LEU A 305 -4.71 6.33 16.67
N PRO A 306 -3.93 5.27 16.91
CA PRO A 306 -2.49 5.45 17.09
C PRO A 306 -1.89 6.01 15.80
N LEU A 307 -0.83 6.81 15.90
CA LEU A 307 -0.24 7.55 14.78
C LEU A 307 0.07 6.66 13.58
N ARG A 308 0.52 5.43 13.81
CA ARG A 308 0.78 4.46 12.74
C ARG A 308 -0.47 4.14 11.91
N ASP A 309 -1.60 3.95 12.58
CA ASP A 309 -2.87 3.63 11.95
C ASP A 309 -3.47 4.92 11.36
N ALA A 310 -3.26 6.07 11.99
CA ALA A 310 -3.64 7.35 11.43
C ALA A 310 -2.91 7.64 10.10
N LEU A 311 -1.60 7.39 9.98
CA LEU A 311 -0.91 7.55 8.68
C LEU A 311 -1.36 6.53 7.64
N LEU A 312 -1.71 5.31 8.03
CA LEU A 312 -2.30 4.33 7.11
C LEU A 312 -3.68 4.79 6.61
N ASP A 313 -4.51 5.32 7.50
CA ASP A 313 -5.79 5.95 7.14
C ASP A 313 -5.58 7.14 6.19
N ARG A 314 -4.64 8.04 6.50
CA ARG A 314 -4.33 9.18 5.61
C ARG A 314 -3.80 8.71 4.25
N ALA A 315 -3.06 7.61 4.19
CA ALA A 315 -2.60 7.03 2.93
C ALA A 315 -3.77 6.47 2.10
N PHE A 316 -4.73 5.80 2.74
CA PHE A 316 -5.95 5.33 2.10
C PHE A 316 -6.77 6.49 1.53
N GLU A 317 -7.03 7.52 2.33
CA GLU A 317 -7.75 8.73 1.91
C GLU A 317 -7.03 9.47 0.78
N CYS A 318 -5.70 9.57 0.84
CA CYS A 318 -4.90 10.17 -0.23
C CYS A 318 -5.02 9.39 -1.55
N TRP A 319 -4.98 8.06 -1.51
CA TRP A 319 -5.14 7.23 -2.71
C TRP A 319 -6.54 7.33 -3.30
N VAL A 320 -7.58 7.21 -2.47
CA VAL A 320 -8.98 7.32 -2.91
C VAL A 320 -9.23 8.67 -3.57
N HIS A 321 -8.83 9.76 -2.94
CA HIS A 321 -9.02 11.09 -3.48
C HIS A 321 -8.10 11.44 -4.65
N ALA A 322 -6.95 10.77 -4.77
CA ALA A 322 -6.15 10.84 -5.99
C ALA A 322 -6.89 10.18 -7.16
N GLY A 323 -7.62 9.08 -6.92
CA GLY A 323 -8.55 8.48 -7.88
C GLY A 323 -9.67 9.43 -8.29
N ASP A 324 -10.32 10.09 -7.32
CA ASP A 324 -11.35 11.12 -7.60
C ASP A 324 -10.83 12.26 -8.49
N ILE A 325 -9.59 12.70 -8.25
CA ILE A 325 -8.94 13.73 -9.06
C ILE A 325 -8.61 13.18 -10.44
N ALA A 326 -8.04 11.98 -10.51
CA ALA A 326 -7.64 11.33 -11.75
C ALA A 326 -8.85 11.14 -12.69
N ASP A 327 -9.98 10.67 -12.16
CA ASP A 327 -11.24 10.55 -12.90
C ASP A 327 -11.74 11.91 -13.41
N ALA A 328 -11.59 12.98 -12.62
CA ALA A 328 -12.07 14.30 -13.00
C ALA A 328 -11.24 14.98 -14.10
N VAL A 329 -10.01 14.52 -14.34
CA VAL A 329 -9.06 15.08 -15.31
C VAL A 329 -8.58 14.04 -16.33
N ASP A 330 -9.28 12.90 -16.43
CA ASP A 330 -8.98 11.79 -17.34
C ASP A 330 -7.51 11.29 -17.26
N TYR A 331 -6.96 11.20 -16.05
CA TYR A 331 -5.58 10.76 -15.79
C TYR A 331 -5.52 9.26 -15.43
N PRO A 332 -4.58 8.46 -15.98
CA PRO A 332 -4.44 7.05 -15.62
C PRO A 332 -3.88 6.89 -14.21
N TYR A 333 -4.62 6.25 -13.31
CA TYR A 333 -4.21 6.09 -11.90
C TYR A 333 -4.48 4.67 -11.38
N GLU A 334 -3.39 3.93 -11.15
CA GLU A 334 -3.45 2.52 -10.74
C GLU A 334 -3.71 2.34 -9.23
N PRO A 335 -4.07 1.13 -8.76
CA PRO A 335 -4.10 0.80 -7.34
C PRO A 335 -2.73 0.93 -6.65
N PRO A 336 -2.68 0.99 -5.30
CA PRO A 336 -1.44 0.99 -4.53
C PRO A 336 -0.65 -0.30 -4.72
N ALA A 337 0.63 -0.27 -4.37
CA ALA A 337 1.43 -1.48 -4.29
C ALA A 337 0.75 -2.50 -3.36
N ALA A 338 0.77 -3.78 -3.75
CA ALA A 338 0.10 -4.88 -3.05
C ALA A 338 0.27 -4.86 -1.52
N GLY A 339 1.52 -4.69 -1.04
CA GLY A 339 1.81 -4.62 0.39
C GLY A 339 1.30 -3.36 1.09
N HIS A 340 1.10 -2.26 0.37
CA HIS A 340 0.45 -1.06 0.91
C HIS A 340 -1.06 -1.25 0.97
N LEU A 341 -1.66 -1.76 -0.11
CA LEU A 341 -3.08 -2.06 -0.19
C LEU A 341 -3.51 -3.03 0.93
N ASN A 342 -2.77 -4.12 1.13
CA ASN A 342 -3.04 -5.08 2.21
C ASN A 342 -3.07 -4.43 3.60
N ARG A 343 -2.17 -3.48 3.89
CA ARG A 343 -2.14 -2.78 5.17
C ARG A 343 -3.31 -1.82 5.35
N MET A 344 -3.76 -1.18 4.27
CA MET A 344 -4.96 -0.34 4.29
C MET A 344 -6.22 -1.18 4.52
N ILE A 345 -6.32 -2.33 3.84
CA ILE A 345 -7.39 -3.31 4.04
C ILE A 345 -7.39 -3.84 5.48
N ASP A 346 -6.21 -4.21 6.01
CA ASP A 346 -6.08 -4.67 7.39
C ASP A 346 -6.61 -3.63 8.39
N LEU A 347 -6.24 -2.37 8.22
CA LEU A 347 -6.74 -1.30 9.08
C LEU A 347 -8.27 -1.20 9.00
N ALA A 348 -8.84 -1.15 7.79
CA ALA A 348 -10.28 -1.08 7.60
C ALA A 348 -10.98 -2.28 8.24
N ALA A 349 -10.49 -3.50 8.02
CA ALA A 349 -11.02 -4.73 8.62
C ALA A 349 -10.98 -4.69 10.17
N ARG A 350 -9.87 -4.21 10.77
CA ARG A 350 -9.75 -4.01 12.22
C ARG A 350 -10.73 -2.98 12.79
N MET A 351 -11.16 -2.01 11.98
CA MET A 351 -12.10 -0.97 12.41
C MET A 351 -13.57 -1.42 12.35
N ILE A 352 -13.92 -2.41 11.50
CA ILE A 352 -15.30 -2.87 11.29
C ILE A 352 -16.02 -3.24 12.61
N PRO A 353 -15.44 -4.02 13.55
CA PRO A 353 -16.17 -4.39 14.78
C PRO A 353 -16.61 -3.17 15.62
N ALA A 354 -15.77 -2.15 15.72
CA ALA A 354 -16.08 -0.92 16.45
C ALA A 354 -17.17 -0.11 15.73
N THR A 355 -17.08 -0.01 14.40
CA THR A 355 -18.09 0.65 13.55
C THR A 355 -19.43 -0.06 13.61
N LEU A 356 -19.44 -1.40 13.56
CA LEU A 356 -20.65 -2.21 13.73
C LEU A 356 -21.29 -1.99 15.10
N ALA A 357 -20.50 -1.95 16.17
CA ALA A 357 -21.00 -1.63 17.51
C ALA A 357 -21.59 -0.22 17.60
N ALA A 358 -20.99 0.77 16.92
CA ALA A 358 -21.54 2.13 16.84
C ALA A 358 -22.86 2.16 16.08
N ARG A 359 -22.96 1.47 14.94
CA ARG A 359 -24.20 1.34 14.17
C ARG A 359 -25.33 0.71 14.99
N ARG A 360 -25.03 -0.33 15.79
CA ARG A 360 -26.02 -0.94 16.70
C ARG A 360 -26.53 0.05 17.74
N ARG A 361 -25.64 0.83 18.36
CA ARG A 361 -26.04 1.88 19.32
C ARG A 361 -26.93 2.94 18.68
N ALA A 362 -26.71 3.23 17.40
CA ALA A 362 -27.54 4.14 16.61
C ALA A 362 -28.85 3.50 16.09
N GLY A 363 -29.12 2.23 16.37
CA GLY A 363 -30.30 1.51 15.87
C GLY A 363 -30.24 1.17 14.36
N LEU A 364 -29.05 1.14 13.77
CA LEU A 364 -28.81 0.95 12.34
C LEU A 364 -28.30 -0.46 11.96
N ALA A 365 -28.24 -1.36 12.94
CA ALA A 365 -27.79 -2.75 12.79
C ALA A 365 -28.51 -3.64 13.82
N ALA A 366 -28.57 -4.94 13.57
CA ALA A 366 -29.25 -5.89 14.45
C ALA A 366 -28.57 -5.98 15.83
N PRO A 367 -29.29 -6.26 16.93
CA PRO A 367 -28.67 -6.39 18.24
C PRO A 367 -27.66 -7.55 18.27
N ALA A 368 -26.66 -7.43 19.16
CA ALA A 368 -25.69 -8.51 19.38
C ALA A 368 -26.41 -9.78 19.85
N ARG A 369 -26.03 -10.94 19.30
CA ARG A 369 -26.68 -12.23 19.61
C ARG A 369 -26.01 -12.97 20.76
N GLY A 370 -24.70 -12.80 20.95
CA GLY A 370 -23.95 -13.44 22.03
C GLY A 370 -22.74 -12.62 22.44
N LEU A 371 -22.82 -11.95 23.58
CA LEU A 371 -21.66 -11.27 24.16
C LEU A 371 -20.74 -12.30 24.81
N VAL A 372 -19.44 -12.15 24.55
CA VAL A 372 -18.38 -12.96 25.15
C VAL A 372 -17.46 -12.08 25.99
N THR A 373 -16.72 -12.71 26.91
CA THR A 373 -15.66 -12.04 27.65
C THR A 373 -14.64 -11.44 26.69
N ALA A 374 -14.14 -10.24 26.99
CA ALA A 374 -13.12 -9.59 26.18
C ALA A 374 -11.91 -10.53 25.94
N GLY A 375 -11.41 -10.55 24.70
CA GLY A 375 -10.33 -11.44 24.27
C GLY A 375 -10.75 -12.88 23.97
N SER A 376 -12.03 -13.25 24.21
CA SER A 376 -12.54 -14.58 23.85
C SER A 376 -13.02 -14.62 22.41
N PRO A 377 -12.94 -15.78 21.73
CA PRO A 377 -13.57 -15.98 20.43
C PRO A 377 -15.07 -15.71 20.47
N GLY A 378 -15.60 -15.06 19.43
CA GLY A 378 -17.03 -14.81 19.26
C GLY A 378 -17.50 -15.14 17.85
N ARG A 379 -18.82 -15.03 17.61
CA ARG A 379 -19.39 -15.17 16.26
C ARG A 379 -18.65 -14.26 15.29
N SER A 380 -18.21 -14.84 14.19
CA SER A 380 -17.30 -14.18 13.25
C SER A 380 -17.85 -14.25 11.84
N LEU A 381 -17.62 -13.19 11.07
CA LEU A 381 -17.73 -13.23 9.62
C LEU A 381 -16.32 -13.37 9.05
N HIS A 382 -16.12 -14.34 8.15
CA HIS A 382 -14.91 -14.46 7.36
C HIS A 382 -15.00 -13.47 6.19
N LEU A 383 -14.03 -12.57 6.12
CA LEU A 383 -13.84 -11.62 5.05
C LEU A 383 -12.61 -12.08 4.25
N GLU A 384 -12.85 -12.65 3.09
CA GLU A 384 -11.82 -13.02 2.12
C GLU A 384 -11.66 -11.85 1.13
N ILE A 385 -10.43 -11.35 1.00
CA ILE A 385 -10.11 -10.35 -0.02
C ILE A 385 -9.21 -11.01 -1.06
N GLU A 386 -9.63 -10.96 -2.30
CA GLU A 386 -8.90 -11.51 -3.44
C GLU A 386 -7.85 -10.51 -3.98
N GLY A 387 -6.96 -11.00 -4.83
CA GLY A 387 -5.96 -10.17 -5.52
C GLY A 387 -4.64 -10.00 -4.77
N ALA A 388 -3.74 -9.17 -5.33
CA ALA A 388 -2.34 -9.10 -4.90
C ALA A 388 -2.14 -8.54 -3.47
N GLY A 389 -3.09 -7.72 -2.99
CA GLY A 389 -3.14 -7.21 -1.61
C GLY A 389 -4.09 -7.99 -0.70
N GLY A 390 -4.62 -9.12 -1.17
CA GLY A 390 -5.65 -9.92 -0.51
C GLY A 390 -5.22 -10.64 0.77
N GLY A 391 -6.16 -11.38 1.36
CA GLY A 391 -5.96 -12.13 2.59
C GLY A 391 -7.27 -12.54 3.26
N ASP A 392 -7.16 -13.07 4.46
CA ASP A 392 -8.29 -13.54 5.26
C ASP A 392 -8.38 -12.77 6.59
N TRP A 393 -9.55 -12.20 6.86
CA TRP A 393 -9.85 -11.55 8.13
C TRP A 393 -11.10 -12.17 8.76
N TYR A 394 -11.08 -12.36 10.08
CA TYR A 394 -12.25 -12.81 10.83
C TYR A 394 -12.77 -11.64 11.65
N ILE A 395 -13.94 -11.14 11.27
CA ILE A 395 -14.57 -9.95 11.84
C ILE A 395 -15.47 -10.38 13.00
N ALA A 396 -15.11 -9.99 14.23
CA ALA A 396 -15.94 -10.23 15.40
C ALA A 396 -17.28 -9.48 15.27
N LEU A 397 -18.38 -10.22 15.30
CA LEU A 397 -19.70 -9.67 15.02
C LEU A 397 -20.33 -9.03 16.23
N ASP A 398 -20.29 -9.65 17.40
CA ASP A 398 -21.17 -9.29 18.53
C ASP A 398 -20.55 -8.28 19.52
N SER A 399 -19.23 -8.19 19.58
CA SER A 399 -18.50 -7.25 20.46
C SER A 399 -17.18 -6.82 19.83
N PRO A 400 -16.81 -5.53 19.90
CA PRO A 400 -15.50 -5.07 19.42
C PRO A 400 -14.33 -5.57 20.28
N ALA A 401 -14.61 -6.07 21.49
CA ALA A 401 -13.59 -6.65 22.37
C ALA A 401 -13.42 -8.17 22.19
N ALA A 402 -14.25 -8.80 21.34
CA ALA A 402 -14.12 -10.22 21.02
C ALA A 402 -13.04 -10.44 19.96
N VAL A 403 -12.54 -11.67 19.87
CA VAL A 403 -11.56 -12.08 18.86
C VAL A 403 -12.28 -12.82 17.73
N GLY A 404 -12.01 -12.42 16.48
CA GLY A 404 -12.49 -13.14 15.31
C GLY A 404 -11.85 -14.52 15.21
N SER A 405 -12.63 -15.53 14.83
CA SER A 405 -12.19 -16.93 14.80
C SER A 405 -12.87 -17.71 13.69
N ARG A 406 -12.09 -18.55 13.00
CA ARG A 406 -12.58 -19.49 12.00
C ARG A 406 -13.56 -20.52 12.57
N ASP A 407 -13.29 -21.02 13.78
CA ASP A 407 -14.15 -22.02 14.43
C ASP A 407 -15.55 -21.48 14.79
N HIS A 408 -15.72 -20.15 14.76
CA HIS A 408 -16.96 -19.45 15.07
C HIS A 408 -17.50 -18.68 13.86
N GLU A 409 -17.08 -19.06 12.65
CA GLU A 409 -17.57 -18.48 11.41
C GLU A 409 -19.05 -18.80 11.21
N VAL A 410 -19.85 -17.76 10.97
CA VAL A 410 -21.29 -17.88 10.69
C VAL A 410 -21.67 -17.37 9.30
N ALA A 411 -20.74 -16.68 8.64
CA ALA A 411 -20.90 -16.11 7.32
C ALA A 411 -19.53 -15.86 6.68
N HIS A 412 -19.52 -15.88 5.37
CA HIS A 412 -18.34 -15.62 4.54
C HIS A 412 -18.70 -14.62 3.43
N VAL A 413 -17.84 -13.60 3.27
CA VAL A 413 -17.89 -12.61 2.21
C VAL A 413 -16.55 -12.58 1.49
N ALA A 414 -16.58 -12.70 0.16
CA ALA A 414 -15.41 -12.63 -0.71
C ALA A 414 -15.54 -11.46 -1.71
N LEU A 415 -14.49 -10.64 -1.87
CA LEU A 415 -14.45 -9.54 -2.84
C LEU A 415 -13.02 -9.15 -3.22
N ASP A 416 -12.85 -8.49 -4.36
CA ASP A 416 -11.55 -7.91 -4.75
C ASP A 416 -11.11 -6.78 -3.79
N GLY A 417 -9.81 -6.60 -3.62
CA GLY A 417 -9.25 -5.57 -2.73
C GLY A 417 -9.64 -4.14 -3.10
N VAL A 418 -9.69 -3.80 -4.39
CA VAL A 418 -10.13 -2.46 -4.82
C VAL A 418 -11.62 -2.28 -4.57
N GLU A 419 -12.43 -3.31 -4.84
CA GLU A 419 -13.87 -3.29 -4.56
C GLU A 419 -14.15 -3.06 -3.07
N PHE A 420 -13.43 -3.74 -2.18
CA PHE A 420 -13.56 -3.53 -0.73
C PHE A 420 -13.20 -2.11 -0.33
N CYS A 421 -12.15 -1.54 -0.92
CA CYS A 421 -11.76 -0.17 -0.66
C CYS A 421 -12.77 0.86 -1.21
N GLN A 422 -13.40 0.59 -2.36
CA GLN A 422 -14.48 1.43 -2.88
C GLN A 422 -15.73 1.39 -1.98
N LEU A 423 -16.07 0.22 -1.42
CA LEU A 423 -17.10 0.09 -0.40
C LEU A 423 -16.73 0.88 0.86
N ALA A 424 -15.53 0.66 1.41
CA ALA A 424 -15.07 1.28 2.65
C ALA A 424 -14.94 2.82 2.56
N SER A 425 -14.70 3.35 1.35
CA SER A 425 -14.67 4.78 1.05
C SER A 425 -16.04 5.35 0.63
N GLY A 426 -17.09 4.54 0.58
CA GLY A 426 -18.45 4.98 0.25
C GLY A 426 -18.65 5.36 -1.23
N HIS A 427 -17.76 4.90 -2.10
CA HIS A 427 -17.89 5.05 -3.56
C HIS A 427 -18.90 4.08 -4.15
N VAL A 428 -18.99 2.88 -3.56
CA VAL A 428 -19.98 1.84 -3.89
C VAL A 428 -20.87 1.63 -2.66
N PRO A 429 -22.21 1.70 -2.79
CA PRO A 429 -23.09 1.41 -1.67
C PRO A 429 -23.07 -0.09 -1.32
N PRO A 430 -23.31 -0.47 -0.05
CA PRO A 430 -23.24 -1.87 0.40
C PRO A 430 -24.05 -2.86 -0.43
N GLU A 431 -25.21 -2.43 -0.92
CA GLU A 431 -26.11 -3.23 -1.75
C GLU A 431 -25.59 -3.53 -3.16
N ASP A 432 -24.73 -2.67 -3.70
CA ASP A 432 -24.20 -2.79 -5.06
C ASP A 432 -22.77 -3.38 -5.08
N ALA A 433 -22.18 -3.62 -3.90
CA ALA A 433 -20.83 -4.18 -3.79
C ALA A 433 -20.76 -5.55 -4.45
N ALA A 434 -19.77 -5.72 -5.34
CA ALA A 434 -19.54 -6.96 -6.07
C ALA A 434 -18.88 -8.03 -5.16
N ALA A 435 -19.68 -8.58 -4.24
CA ALA A 435 -19.23 -9.53 -3.24
C ALA A 435 -19.91 -10.90 -3.37
N GLY A 436 -19.12 -11.96 -3.35
CA GLY A 436 -19.58 -13.33 -3.10
C GLY A 436 -20.01 -13.48 -1.65
N GLN A 437 -21.17 -14.11 -1.39
CA GLN A 437 -21.80 -14.12 -0.06
C GLN A 437 -22.38 -15.49 0.27
N THR A 438 -22.02 -16.03 1.43
CA THR A 438 -22.59 -17.30 1.95
C THR A 438 -22.78 -17.26 3.47
N GLY A 439 -23.82 -17.91 3.99
CA GLY A 439 -24.12 -17.98 5.43
C GLY A 439 -25.15 -16.95 5.93
N ASP A 440 -24.98 -16.45 7.15
CA ASP A 440 -25.93 -15.56 7.84
C ASP A 440 -26.07 -14.19 7.13
N ARG A 441 -27.18 -14.01 6.40
CA ARG A 441 -27.48 -12.80 5.62
C ARG A 441 -27.53 -11.51 6.45
N GLU A 442 -27.97 -11.60 7.71
CA GLU A 442 -28.02 -10.41 8.59
C GLU A 442 -26.60 -9.99 8.98
N ALA A 443 -25.74 -10.96 9.32
CA ALA A 443 -24.33 -10.69 9.62
C ALA A 443 -23.58 -10.09 8.43
N ILE A 444 -23.80 -10.63 7.23
CA ILE A 444 -23.21 -10.12 5.97
C ILE A 444 -23.62 -8.67 5.75
N ARG A 445 -24.93 -8.39 5.79
CA ARG A 445 -25.46 -7.04 5.60
C ARG A 445 -24.88 -6.07 6.65
N ASP A 446 -24.90 -6.46 7.92
CA ASP A 446 -24.39 -5.62 9.00
C ASP A 446 -22.90 -5.28 8.82
N VAL A 447 -22.08 -6.24 8.36
CA VAL A 447 -20.66 -6.00 8.08
C VAL A 447 -20.44 -5.12 6.86
N LEU A 448 -21.13 -5.35 5.73
CA LEU A 448 -20.98 -4.50 4.54
C LEU A 448 -21.38 -3.05 4.83
N PHE A 449 -22.47 -2.84 5.57
CA PHE A 449 -22.88 -1.50 6.01
C PHE A 449 -21.92 -0.89 7.03
N ALA A 450 -21.31 -1.70 7.91
CA ALA A 450 -20.27 -1.24 8.82
C ALA A 450 -18.99 -0.84 8.08
N ALA A 451 -18.57 -1.60 7.07
CA ALA A 451 -17.43 -1.25 6.21
C ALA A 451 -17.69 0.08 5.49
N ALA A 452 -18.84 0.26 4.86
CA ALA A 452 -19.18 1.53 4.19
C ALA A 452 -19.18 2.73 5.15
N SER A 453 -19.58 2.52 6.42
CA SER A 453 -19.62 3.57 7.43
C SER A 453 -18.23 4.00 7.96
N LEU A 454 -17.14 3.43 7.45
CA LEU A 454 -15.78 3.92 7.70
C LEU A 454 -15.50 5.23 6.94
N SER A 455 -16.14 5.39 5.78
CA SER A 455 -16.02 6.59 4.95
C SER A 455 -16.56 7.84 5.64
N ARG A 456 -15.91 8.96 5.37
CA ARG A 456 -16.24 10.28 5.93
C ARG A 456 -15.75 11.38 5.00
N MET A 457 -16.26 12.59 5.24
CA MET A 457 -15.77 13.83 4.62
C MET A 457 -14.66 14.46 5.44
#